data_AF-A0A495IF74-F1
#
_entry.id   AF-A0A495IF74-F1
#
_cell.length_a   1.000
_cell.length_b   1.000
_cell.length_c   1.000
_cell.angle_alpha   90.00
_cell.angle_beta   90.00
_cell.angle_gamma   90.00
#
_symmetry.space_group_name_H-M   'P 1'
#
loop_
_entity.id
_entity.type
_entity.pdbx_description
1 polymer ?
#
loop_
_entity_poly.entity_id
_entity_poly.type
_entity_poly.pdbx_seq_one_letter_code
_entity_poly.pdbx_strand_id
1 'polypeptide(L)'
;MKLELYTSAFCGPCHAARAAVAEAERLVPALVTAEFDVAAHPDRAEELAIRSTPTIVLTDEDGTELFRAKGAPSVPQLLRAVADHLTMESPAATPSPVS
;
A
#
# COMPACT_ATOMS: atom_id res chain seq x y z
N MET A 1 2.71 8.61 -2.39
CA MET A 1 2.56 7.14 -2.55
C MET A 1 1.85 6.55 -1.35
N LYS A 2 0.93 5.62 -1.58
CA LYS A 2 0.18 4.92 -0.54
C LYS A 2 0.20 3.41 -0.75
N LEU A 3 0.52 2.66 0.30
CA LEU A 3 0.45 1.20 0.35
C LEU A 3 -0.80 0.76 1.12
N GLU A 4 -1.74 0.14 0.42
CA GLU A 4 -2.94 -0.42 1.01
C GLU A 4 -2.80 -1.94 1.17
N LEU A 5 -2.96 -2.43 2.40
CA LEU A 5 -2.96 -3.85 2.74
C LEU A 5 -4.41 -4.31 2.98
N TYR A 6 -4.88 -5.21 2.15
CA TYR A 6 -6.19 -5.85 2.27
C TYR A 6 -6.07 -7.17 3.03
N THR A 7 -6.80 -7.29 4.14
CA THR A 7 -6.77 -8.44 5.03
C THR A 7 -8.15 -9.02 5.26
N SER A 8 -8.19 -10.17 5.93
CA SER A 8 -9.41 -10.70 6.51
C SER A 8 -9.15 -11.10 7.96
N ALA A 9 -10.18 -11.03 8.80
CA ALA A 9 -10.13 -11.57 10.15
C ALA A 9 -9.66 -13.04 10.15
N PHE A 10 -8.80 -13.39 11.13
CA PHE A 10 -8.29 -14.75 11.35
C PHE A 10 -7.48 -15.37 10.19
N CYS A 11 -6.78 -14.55 9.42
CA CYS A 11 -5.88 -14.99 8.36
C CYS A 11 -4.41 -15.05 8.83
N GLY A 12 -3.85 -16.25 8.95
CA GLY A 12 -2.45 -16.47 9.33
C GLY A 12 -1.45 -15.73 8.40
N PRO A 13 -1.56 -15.87 7.06
CA PRO A 13 -0.73 -15.12 6.13
C PRO A 13 -0.86 -13.59 6.26
N CYS A 14 -2.03 -13.09 6.67
CA CYS A 14 -2.25 -11.66 6.86
C CYS A 14 -1.46 -11.11 8.05
N HIS A 15 -1.20 -11.93 9.09
CA HIS A 15 -0.28 -11.53 10.17
C HIS A 15 1.15 -11.32 9.65
N ALA A 16 1.64 -12.21 8.78
CA ALA A 16 2.95 -12.05 8.16
C ALA A 16 3.02 -10.80 7.26
N ALA A 17 1.96 -10.54 6.49
CA ALA A 17 1.87 -9.35 5.65
C ALA A 17 1.88 -8.05 6.50
N ARG A 18 1.13 -8.00 7.61
CA ARG A 18 1.16 -6.85 8.55
C ARG A 18 2.56 -6.59 9.09
N ALA A 19 3.27 -7.64 9.52
CA ALA A 19 4.63 -7.51 10.02
C ALA A 19 5.59 -6.97 8.94
N ALA A 20 5.45 -7.44 7.70
CA ALA A 20 6.27 -6.97 6.58
C ALA A 20 5.98 -5.51 6.23
N VAL A 21 4.71 -5.09 6.23
CA VAL A 21 4.31 -3.70 5.96
C VAL A 21 4.80 -2.77 7.06
N ALA A 22 4.64 -3.15 8.33
CA ALA A 22 5.12 -2.35 9.46
C ALA A 22 6.64 -2.14 9.41
N GLU A 23 7.41 -3.16 9.04
CA GLU A 23 8.86 -3.02 8.88
C GLU A 23 9.22 -2.16 7.67
N ALA A 24 8.49 -2.28 6.55
CA ALA A 24 8.71 -1.42 5.39
C ALA A 24 8.45 0.06 5.70
N GLU A 25 7.37 0.37 6.43
CA GLU A 25 7.05 1.73 6.91
C GLU A 25 8.15 2.28 7.84
N ARG A 26 8.68 1.43 8.73
CA ARG A 26 9.79 1.81 9.62
C ARG A 26 11.08 2.14 8.85
N LEU A 27 11.33 1.46 7.73
CA LEU A 27 12.51 1.65 6.90
C LEU A 27 12.34 2.79 5.87
N VAL A 28 11.10 3.10 5.48
CA VAL A 28 10.76 4.16 4.52
C VAL A 28 9.70 5.09 5.14
N PRO A 29 10.10 6.11 5.92
CA PRO A 29 9.15 6.99 6.61
C PRO A 29 8.22 7.79 5.69
N ALA A 30 8.55 7.92 4.40
CA ALA A 30 7.69 8.57 3.40
C ALA A 30 6.57 7.64 2.87
N LEU A 31 6.62 6.34 3.20
CA LEU A 31 5.61 5.36 2.80
C LEU A 31 4.39 5.48 3.70
N VAL A 32 3.28 5.99 3.16
CA VAL A 32 2.01 6.01 3.87
C VAL A 32 1.33 4.65 3.72
N THR A 33 1.00 4.00 4.84
CA THR A 33 0.32 2.70 4.83
C THR A 33 -1.12 2.82 5.32
N ALA A 34 -1.99 1.94 4.83
CA ALA A 34 -3.34 1.76 5.35
C ALA A 34 -3.74 0.29 5.28
N GLU A 35 -4.43 -0.20 6.31
CA GLU A 35 -4.98 -1.56 6.32
C GLU A 35 -6.51 -1.53 6.17
N PHE A 36 -7.05 -2.40 5.32
CA PHE A 36 -8.48 -2.60 5.12
C PHE A 36 -8.85 -4.07 5.32
N ASP A 37 -9.68 -4.38 6.32
CA ASP A 37 -10.37 -5.67 6.38
C ASP A 37 -11.46 -5.69 5.29
N VAL A 38 -11.43 -6.70 4.43
CA VAL A 38 -12.32 -6.81 3.26
C VAL A 38 -13.79 -7.01 3.62
N ALA A 39 -14.11 -7.54 4.81
CA ALA A 39 -15.48 -7.68 5.27
C ALA A 39 -16.02 -6.36 5.86
N ALA A 40 -15.15 -5.57 6.47
CA ALA A 40 -15.49 -4.23 6.97
C ALA A 40 -15.53 -3.15 5.86
N HIS A 41 -14.78 -3.34 4.77
CA HIS A 41 -14.67 -2.39 3.66
C HIS A 41 -14.93 -3.06 2.29
N PRO A 42 -16.11 -3.65 2.06
CA PRO A 42 -16.41 -4.42 0.86
C PRO A 42 -16.36 -3.56 -0.42
N ASP A 43 -16.87 -2.32 -0.37
CA ASP A 43 -16.90 -1.42 -1.53
C ASP A 43 -15.49 -1.11 -2.05
N ARG A 44 -14.55 -0.84 -1.13
CA ARG A 44 -13.15 -0.57 -1.49
C ARG A 44 -12.44 -1.82 -2.02
N ALA A 45 -12.73 -2.97 -1.44
CA ALA A 45 -12.21 -4.25 -1.92
C ALA A 45 -12.74 -4.58 -3.33
N GLU A 46 -13.99 -4.23 -3.63
CA GLU A 46 -14.59 -4.39 -4.96
C GLU A 46 -13.99 -3.42 -5.97
N GLU A 47 -13.84 -2.14 -5.62
CA GLU A 47 -13.21 -1.10 -6.44
C GLU A 47 -11.81 -1.52 -6.92
N LEU A 48 -11.00 -2.08 -6.03
CA LEU A 48 -9.66 -2.58 -6.35
C LEU A 48 -9.63 -4.04 -6.81
N ALA A 49 -10.78 -4.65 -7.11
CA ALA A 49 -10.93 -6.02 -7.57
C ALA A 49 -10.16 -7.04 -6.72
N ILE A 50 -10.19 -6.90 -5.40
CA ILE A 50 -9.53 -7.79 -4.45
C ILE A 50 -10.26 -9.14 -4.41
N ARG A 51 -9.55 -10.22 -4.82
CA ARG A 51 -10.12 -11.58 -4.89
C ARG A 51 -9.54 -12.56 -3.88
N SER A 52 -8.50 -12.15 -3.15
CA SER A 52 -7.79 -12.99 -2.18
C SER A 52 -7.14 -12.14 -1.11
N THR A 53 -7.07 -12.63 0.12
CA THR A 53 -6.32 -12.01 1.21
C THR A 53 -5.08 -12.85 1.58
N PRO A 54 -3.98 -12.21 2.01
CA PRO A 54 -3.73 -10.78 1.93
C PRO A 54 -3.47 -10.33 0.48
N THR A 55 -3.80 -9.07 0.16
CA THR A 55 -3.38 -8.41 -1.08
C THR A 55 -2.81 -7.04 -0.71
N ILE A 56 -1.69 -6.66 -1.33
CA ILE A 56 -1.10 -5.33 -1.18
C ILE A 56 -1.22 -4.60 -2.51
N VAL A 57 -1.63 -3.33 -2.45
CA VAL A 57 -1.70 -2.43 -3.60
C VAL A 57 -0.91 -1.17 -3.26
N LEU A 58 0.05 -0.82 -4.10
CA LEU A 58 0.79 0.45 -4.05
C LEU A 58 0.20 1.39 -5.10
N THR A 59 -0.09 2.61 -4.68
CA THR A 59 -0.63 3.67 -5.54
C THR A 59 0.21 4.93 -5.48
N ASP A 60 0.25 5.68 -6.59
CA ASP A 60 0.77 7.05 -6.61
C ASP A 60 -0.24 8.05 -6.00
N GLU A 61 0.02 9.34 -6.15
CA GLU A 61 -0.86 10.39 -5.60
C GLU A 61 -2.13 10.61 -6.43
N ASP A 62 -2.12 10.24 -7.71
CA ASP A 62 -3.27 10.30 -8.62
C ASP A 62 -4.18 9.07 -8.48
N GLY A 63 -3.78 8.08 -7.68
CA GLY A 63 -4.49 6.83 -7.46
C GLY A 63 -4.18 5.75 -8.50
N THR A 64 -3.16 5.93 -9.33
CA THR A 64 -2.70 4.92 -10.28
C THR A 64 -2.05 3.77 -9.52
N GLU A 65 -2.44 2.54 -9.83
CA GLU A 65 -1.80 1.34 -9.29
C GLU A 65 -0.40 1.17 -9.88
N LEU A 66 0.61 1.27 -9.02
CA LEU A 66 2.02 1.10 -9.37
C LEU A 66 2.48 -0.35 -9.21
N PHE A 67 1.94 -1.03 -8.18
CA PHE A 67 2.33 -2.38 -7.85
C PHE A 67 1.21 -3.11 -7.11
N ARG A 68 1.09 -4.42 -7.35
CA ARG A 68 0.19 -5.31 -6.60
C ARG A 68 0.86 -6.64 -6.28
N ALA A 69 0.73 -7.08 -5.03
CA ALA A 69 1.12 -8.40 -4.58
C ALA A 69 -0.06 -9.16 -3.99
N LYS A 70 -0.23 -10.41 -4.40
CA LYS A 70 -1.16 -11.36 -3.76
C LYS A 70 -0.35 -12.24 -2.80
N GLY A 71 -0.89 -12.51 -1.62
CA GLY A 71 -0.17 -13.20 -0.55
C GLY A 71 0.71 -12.27 0.28
N ALA A 72 1.50 -12.84 1.19
CA ALA A 72 2.35 -12.09 2.11
C ALA A 72 3.74 -11.89 1.48
N PRO A 73 4.06 -10.71 0.91
CA PRO A 73 5.40 -10.47 0.40
C PRO A 73 6.40 -10.36 1.56
N SER A 74 7.65 -10.64 1.24
CA SER A 74 8.77 -10.34 2.14
C SER A 74 9.05 -8.84 2.20
N VAL A 75 9.69 -8.38 3.27
CA VAL A 75 10.12 -6.99 3.41
C VAL A 75 10.98 -6.53 2.22
N PRO A 76 11.99 -7.29 1.74
CA PRO A 76 12.78 -6.87 0.58
C PRO A 76 11.96 -6.69 -0.70
N GLN A 77 10.90 -7.47 -0.90
CA GLN A 77 10.00 -7.30 -2.05
C GLN A 77 9.20 -6.00 -1.96
N LEU A 78 8.70 -5.67 -0.76
CA LEU A 78 8.01 -4.40 -0.53
C LEU A 78 8.94 -3.22 -0.73
N LEU A 79 10.13 -3.27 -0.13
CA LEU A 79 11.13 -2.21 -0.29
C LEU A 79 11.53 -2.03 -1.74
N ARG A 80 11.67 -3.12 -2.49
CA ARG A 80 12.00 -3.06 -3.91
C ARG A 80 10.88 -2.38 -4.71
N ALA A 81 9.63 -2.78 -4.49
CA ALA A 81 8.49 -2.16 -5.15
C ALA A 81 8.41 -0.66 -4.83
N VAL A 82 8.60 -0.27 -3.57
CA VAL A 82 8.63 1.14 -3.17
C VAL A 82 9.81 1.86 -3.82
N ALA A 83 11.00 1.28 -3.82
CA ALA A 83 12.20 1.89 -4.41
C ALA A 83 12.10 2.09 -5.93
N ASP A 84 11.49 1.15 -6.65
CA ASP A 84 11.27 1.25 -8.10
C ASP A 84 10.32 2.42 -8.47
N HIS A 85 9.53 2.91 -7.50
CA HIS A 85 8.55 3.96 -7.69
C HIS A 85 8.75 5.20 -6.79
N LEU A 86 9.83 5.23 -5.99
CA LEU A 86 10.26 6.45 -5.30
C LEU A 86 10.74 7.42 -6.38
N THR A 87 9.84 8.25 -6.90
CA THR A 87 10.26 9.45 -7.59
C THR A 87 10.89 10.35 -6.52
N MET A 88 12.18 10.65 -6.67
CA MET A 88 12.79 11.73 -5.91
C MET A 88 12.26 13.06 -6.44
N GLU A 89 11.01 13.37 -6.14
CA GLU A 89 10.45 14.69 -6.36
C GLU A 89 10.67 15.52 -5.10
N SER A 90 11.58 16.48 -5.21
CA SER A 90 11.69 17.65 -4.34
C SER A 90 10.29 18.18 -4.03
N PRO A 91 9.99 18.66 -2.80
CA PRO A 91 8.66 19.15 -2.43
C PRO A 91 8.30 20.39 -3.27
N ALA A 92 7.73 20.16 -4.44
CA ALA A 92 7.28 21.21 -5.33
C ALA A 92 5.85 21.61 -4.91
N ALA A 93 5.84 22.67 -4.10
CA ALA A 93 4.90 23.77 -4.16
C ALA A 93 3.42 23.44 -4.46
N THR A 94 2.60 23.63 -3.44
CA THR A 94 1.18 23.99 -3.57
C THR A 94 1.03 25.07 -4.66
N PRO A 95 0.21 24.90 -5.71
CA PRO A 95 -0.21 26.03 -6.52
C PRO A 95 -1.15 26.88 -5.66
N SER A 96 -0.64 27.99 -5.14
CA SER A 96 -1.46 29.03 -4.52
C SER A 96 -2.27 29.71 -5.64
N PRO A 97 -3.61 29.67 -5.64
CA PRO A 97 -4.39 30.45 -6.60
C PRO A 97 -4.31 31.93 -6.21
N VAL A 98 -3.71 32.74 -7.08
CA VAL A 98 -3.89 34.19 -7.09
C VAL A 98 -5.22 34.49 -7.77
N SER A 99 -6.18 35.00 -7.01
CA SER A 99 -7.16 36.01 -7.44
C SER A 99 -7.83 36.63 -6.22
#